data_AF-A0A1L8SU13-F1
#
_entry.id   AF-A0A1L8SU13-F1
#
_cell.length_a   1.000
_cell.length_b   1.000
_cell.length_c   1.000
_cell.angle_alpha   90.00
_cell.angle_beta   90.00
_cell.angle_gamma   90.00
#
_symmetry.space_group_name_H-M   'P 1'
#
loop_
_entity.id
_entity.type
_entity.pdbx_description
1 polymer ?
#
loop_
_entity_poly.entity_id
_entity_poly.type
_entity_poly.pdbx_seq_one_letter_code
_entity_poly.pdbx_strand_id
1 'polypeptide(L)'
;MAGGFLLEPSEHQKAETTISSSQQSKIKSKSTSNSKVAKKKTDNSTKEKNKQKQALISFNGRVKEDNSNLANMEYNGTQTVEVNNNNPTFSEDDLSLVNKAWEKYGDLDQLNRATSAEAMLNKSLMPTAKRGDISNVKPTGWHNKKIDKGYLYNRSHLIGYALSGENDNWKNLITGTAQLNNPEMLRHEMDIKDYLEKNKNNYVRYSVTPVFRGDELLARGVHIMAQSIKSDDIKFNVYIFNVQDDVTLNYSDGTSQTKNELLAIQRKEEEKKNAEIKARQAAQQKEEEKRNAEIKAQQQAQENQRIEAQKQAEAAQSTANGQQNSPAASNGPEYVDANGNGLIKGSNNGIYHVPGSRYYDKTTNPAAWFKTVEEAEQAGYRAPRN
;
A
#
# COMPACT_ATOMS: atom_id res chain seq x y z
N MET A 1 -35.37 -8.59 -52.51
CA MET A 1 -34.82 -8.49 -53.88
C MET A 1 -33.34 -8.85 -53.79
N ALA A 2 -32.79 -9.99 -54.21
CA ALA A 2 -33.25 -11.33 -54.61
C ALA A 2 -32.07 -12.28 -54.23
N GLY A 3 -32.11 -13.62 -54.14
CA GLY A 3 -32.99 -14.66 -54.67
C GLY A 3 -32.14 -15.69 -55.45
N GLY A 4 -32.15 -16.97 -55.03
CA GLY A 4 -31.39 -18.09 -55.66
C GLY A 4 -30.53 -18.86 -54.64
N PHE A 5 -30.99 -19.96 -54.03
CA PHE A 5 -31.07 -21.36 -54.53
C PHE A 5 -29.75 -21.93 -55.08
N LEU A 6 -29.36 -23.20 -54.92
CA LEU A 6 -29.67 -24.39 -54.08
C LEU A 6 -28.94 -25.53 -54.82
N LEU A 7 -28.17 -26.42 -54.17
CA LEU A 7 -27.86 -27.77 -54.68
C LEU A 7 -27.25 -28.66 -53.57
N GLU A 8 -28.01 -29.69 -53.17
CA GLU A 8 -27.56 -30.94 -52.52
C GLU A 8 -27.18 -32.00 -53.61
N PRO A 9 -26.71 -33.25 -53.34
CA PRO A 9 -26.76 -34.11 -52.13
C PRO A 9 -25.35 -34.71 -51.76
N SER A 10 -25.09 -35.87 -51.11
CA SER A 10 -25.92 -37.01 -50.64
C SER A 10 -25.33 -37.82 -49.47
N GLU A 11 -26.26 -38.39 -48.69
CA GLU A 11 -26.32 -39.61 -47.85
C GLU A 11 -25.10 -40.47 -47.39
N HIS A 12 -25.32 -41.00 -46.19
CA HIS A 12 -24.67 -42.09 -45.45
C HIS A 12 -24.17 -43.33 -46.21
N GLN A 13 -23.15 -43.97 -45.63
CA GLN A 13 -23.20 -45.42 -45.38
C GLN A 13 -22.42 -45.85 -44.13
N LYS A 14 -23.02 -46.73 -43.32
CA LYS A 14 -22.33 -47.49 -42.25
C LYS A 14 -21.79 -48.78 -42.85
N ALA A 15 -20.62 -49.22 -42.40
CA ALA A 15 -20.11 -50.57 -42.67
C ALA A 15 -20.25 -51.44 -41.41
N GLU A 16 -21.30 -52.26 -41.37
CA GLU A 16 -21.27 -53.52 -40.62
C GLU A 16 -20.66 -54.59 -41.53
N THR A 17 -19.74 -55.41 -41.03
CA THR A 17 -19.29 -56.61 -41.74
C THR A 17 -19.51 -57.83 -40.87
N THR A 18 -20.22 -58.79 -41.45
CA THR A 18 -20.84 -59.94 -40.79
C THR A 18 -19.84 -61.03 -40.40
N ILE A 19 -20.27 -61.83 -39.41
CA ILE A 19 -19.64 -63.09 -38.99
C ILE A 19 -19.64 -64.10 -40.15
N SER A 20 -18.55 -64.84 -40.32
CA SER A 20 -18.53 -66.12 -41.04
C SER A 20 -17.98 -67.23 -40.14
N SER A 21 -18.51 -68.44 -40.30
CA SER A 21 -18.50 -69.49 -39.29
C SER A 21 -17.52 -70.64 -39.55
N SER A 22 -17.22 -71.34 -38.46
CA SER A 22 -16.87 -72.77 -38.40
C SER A 22 -15.59 -73.26 -39.11
N GLN A 23 -14.65 -73.75 -38.29
CA GLN A 23 -14.20 -75.14 -38.39
C GLN A 23 -13.86 -75.68 -36.99
N GLN A 24 -14.46 -76.82 -36.63
CA GLN A 24 -14.14 -77.54 -35.39
C GLN A 24 -12.95 -78.48 -35.63
N SER A 25 -12.00 -78.52 -34.70
CA SER A 25 -11.11 -79.66 -34.52
C SER A 25 -11.08 -80.09 -33.06
N LYS A 26 -11.46 -81.35 -32.80
CA LYS A 26 -11.39 -81.97 -31.47
C LYS A 26 -9.97 -82.47 -31.23
N ILE A 27 -9.27 -81.95 -30.22
CA ILE A 27 -8.12 -82.65 -29.63
C ILE A 27 -8.29 -82.74 -28.11
N LYS A 28 -7.97 -83.93 -27.61
CA LYS A 28 -8.27 -84.50 -26.29
C LYS A 28 -7.78 -83.68 -25.09
N SER A 29 -8.52 -83.84 -23.99
CA SER A 29 -8.13 -83.47 -22.64
C SER A 29 -6.83 -84.15 -22.17
N LYS A 30 -5.93 -83.37 -21.57
CA LYS A 30 -5.00 -83.80 -20.52
C LYS A 30 -4.94 -82.73 -19.43
N SER A 31 -5.56 -83.01 -18.29
CA SER A 31 -4.99 -82.61 -17.00
C SER A 31 -3.60 -83.28 -16.88
N THR A 32 -2.58 -82.78 -16.19
CA THR A 32 -2.39 -81.77 -15.14
C THR A 32 -0.91 -81.34 -15.31
N SER A 33 -0.33 -80.20 -14.92
CA SER A 33 -0.52 -79.38 -13.72
C SER A 33 0.34 -78.11 -13.86
N ASN A 34 -0.25 -76.91 -13.99
CA ASN A 34 0.54 -75.65 -13.95
C ASN A 34 -0.20 -74.43 -13.38
N SER A 35 -1.44 -74.60 -12.93
CA SER A 35 -2.31 -73.50 -12.44
C SER A 35 -1.84 -72.86 -11.13
N LYS A 36 -1.12 -73.59 -10.27
CA LYS A 36 -0.62 -73.06 -8.99
C LYS A 36 0.51 -72.04 -9.16
N VAL A 37 1.41 -72.20 -10.15
CA VAL A 37 2.53 -71.26 -10.37
C VAL A 37 2.04 -69.97 -11.03
N ALA A 38 1.11 -70.08 -12.00
CA ALA A 38 0.49 -68.92 -12.63
C ALA A 38 -0.29 -68.06 -11.61
N LYS A 39 -1.20 -68.67 -10.82
CA LYS A 39 -1.93 -67.96 -9.76
C LYS A 39 -0.99 -67.31 -8.73
N LYS A 40 0.01 -68.04 -8.24
CA LYS A 40 0.95 -67.51 -7.23
C LYS A 40 1.79 -66.35 -7.75
N LYS A 41 2.12 -66.30 -9.05
CA LYS A 41 2.78 -65.13 -9.67
C LYS A 41 1.84 -63.92 -9.81
N THR A 42 0.57 -64.13 -10.19
CA THR A 42 -0.41 -63.03 -10.26
C THR A 42 -0.80 -62.51 -8.87
N ASP A 43 -0.93 -63.38 -7.87
CA ASP A 43 -1.23 -63.01 -6.48
C ASP A 43 -0.08 -62.17 -5.89
N ASN A 44 1.18 -62.59 -6.08
CA ASN A 44 2.35 -61.82 -5.64
C ASN A 44 2.44 -60.45 -6.34
N SER A 45 2.27 -60.39 -7.67
CA SER A 45 2.32 -59.12 -8.40
C SER A 45 1.20 -58.15 -7.97
N THR A 46 0.01 -58.67 -7.68
CA THR A 46 -1.11 -57.87 -7.17
C THR A 46 -0.82 -57.35 -5.75
N LYS A 47 -0.20 -58.19 -4.91
CA LYS A 47 0.21 -57.81 -3.55
C LYS A 47 1.31 -56.75 -3.54
N GLU A 48 2.31 -56.85 -4.40
CA GLU A 48 3.39 -55.85 -4.54
C GLU A 48 2.86 -54.50 -5.06
N LYS A 49 1.97 -54.52 -6.07
CA LYS A 49 1.32 -53.29 -6.55
C LYS A 49 0.47 -52.60 -5.49
N ASN A 50 -0.26 -53.39 -4.68
CA ASN A 50 -1.00 -52.85 -3.54
C ASN A 50 -0.04 -52.27 -2.48
N LYS A 51 1.11 -52.90 -2.24
CA LYS A 51 2.15 -52.38 -1.32
C LYS A 51 2.67 -51.02 -1.79
N GLN A 52 3.03 -50.88 -3.08
CA GLN A 52 3.47 -49.59 -3.64
C GLN A 52 2.39 -48.51 -3.58
N LYS A 53 1.11 -48.84 -3.80
CA LYS A 53 0.01 -47.88 -3.65
C LYS A 53 -0.06 -47.33 -2.21
N GLN A 54 0.17 -48.18 -1.20
CA GLN A 54 0.20 -47.77 0.21
C GLN A 54 1.49 -47.02 0.59
N ALA A 55 2.64 -47.38 -0.01
CA ALA A 55 3.89 -46.64 0.14
C ALA A 55 3.73 -45.20 -0.35
N LEU A 56 3.18 -45.01 -1.55
CA LEU A 56 2.93 -43.68 -2.12
C LEU A 56 1.95 -42.85 -1.27
N ILE A 57 0.89 -43.45 -0.74
CA ILE A 57 -0.04 -42.75 0.19
C ILE A 57 0.71 -42.31 1.46
N SER A 58 1.52 -43.20 2.03
CA SER A 58 2.35 -42.91 3.22
C SER A 58 3.42 -41.85 2.95
N PHE A 59 4.03 -41.85 1.75
CA PHE A 59 5.00 -40.87 1.30
C PHE A 59 4.37 -39.48 1.17
N ASN A 60 3.24 -39.37 0.46
CA ASN A 60 2.49 -38.13 0.37
C ASN A 60 2.05 -37.60 1.75
N GLY A 61 1.82 -38.48 2.72
CA GLY A 61 1.60 -38.13 4.13
C GLY A 61 2.80 -37.42 4.76
N ARG A 62 4.01 -38.00 4.65
CA ARG A 62 5.27 -37.41 5.15
C ARG A 62 5.56 -36.06 4.49
N VAL A 63 5.47 -36.00 3.16
CA VAL A 63 5.71 -34.76 2.38
C VAL A 63 4.74 -33.64 2.77
N LYS A 64 3.49 -33.97 3.12
CA LYS A 64 2.52 -32.98 3.60
C LYS A 64 2.91 -32.36 4.95
N GLU A 65 3.53 -33.13 5.83
CA GLU A 65 4.06 -32.66 7.11
C GLU A 65 5.25 -31.72 6.89
N ASP A 66 6.25 -32.16 6.11
CA ASP A 66 7.41 -31.33 5.72
C ASP A 66 6.95 -30.00 5.08
N ASN A 67 6.04 -30.08 4.10
CA ASN A 67 5.51 -28.91 3.40
C ASN A 67 4.76 -27.93 4.30
N SER A 68 4.20 -28.39 5.42
CA SER A 68 3.53 -27.52 6.39
C SER A 68 4.54 -26.60 7.10
N ASN A 69 5.78 -27.06 7.29
CA ASN A 69 6.89 -26.23 7.77
C ASN A 69 7.43 -25.32 6.64
N LEU A 70 7.68 -25.88 5.45
CA LEU A 70 8.20 -25.13 4.30
C LEU A 70 7.28 -23.96 3.90
N ALA A 71 5.95 -24.12 3.99
CA ALA A 71 4.99 -23.07 3.69
C ALA A 71 5.13 -21.82 4.56
N ASN A 72 5.67 -21.97 5.78
CA ASN A 72 5.87 -20.89 6.75
C ASN A 72 7.29 -20.31 6.70
N MET A 73 8.17 -20.80 5.82
CA MET A 73 9.47 -20.17 5.58
C MET A 73 9.31 -18.84 4.85
N GLU A 74 10.16 -17.87 5.20
CA GLU A 74 10.31 -16.61 4.47
C GLU A 74 11.62 -16.58 3.70
N TYR A 75 11.62 -15.96 2.53
CA TYR A 75 12.82 -15.79 1.72
C TYR A 75 13.79 -14.80 2.37
N ASN A 76 15.04 -15.22 2.56
CA ASN A 76 16.08 -14.47 3.27
C ASN A 76 17.30 -14.13 2.39
N GLY A 77 17.20 -14.32 1.06
CA GLY A 77 18.31 -14.15 0.11
C GLY A 77 18.86 -15.45 -0.48
N THR A 78 18.53 -16.61 0.09
CA THR A 78 18.88 -17.93 -0.46
C THR A 78 17.66 -18.58 -1.10
N GLN A 79 17.67 -18.76 -2.44
CA GLN A 79 16.48 -19.20 -3.17
C GLN A 79 16.24 -20.72 -3.13
N THR A 80 17.31 -21.52 -3.16
CA THR A 80 17.21 -22.98 -2.96
C THR A 80 17.83 -23.34 -1.62
N VAL A 81 17.05 -24.01 -0.77
CA VAL A 81 17.49 -24.52 0.53
C VAL A 81 17.47 -26.04 0.54
N GLU A 82 18.45 -26.65 1.21
CA GLU A 82 18.45 -28.09 1.44
C GLU A 82 17.44 -28.47 2.52
N VAL A 83 16.69 -29.54 2.28
CA VAL A 83 15.70 -30.11 3.21
C VAL A 83 16.22 -31.46 3.68
N ASN A 84 16.03 -31.79 4.96
CA ASN A 84 16.51 -33.06 5.55
C ASN A 84 18.00 -33.36 5.23
N ASN A 85 18.87 -32.35 5.39
CA ASN A 85 20.30 -32.43 5.03
C ASN A 85 20.53 -32.93 3.58
N ASN A 86 19.71 -32.45 2.64
CA ASN A 86 19.71 -32.84 1.22
C ASN A 86 19.40 -34.33 0.95
N ASN A 87 18.84 -35.06 1.92
CA ASN A 87 18.48 -36.47 1.77
C ASN A 87 16.97 -36.65 1.51
N PRO A 88 16.57 -37.37 0.45
CA PRO A 88 15.18 -37.76 0.23
C PRO A 88 14.60 -38.63 1.36
N THR A 89 13.29 -38.56 1.57
CA THR A 89 12.55 -39.36 2.57
C THR A 89 11.80 -40.55 1.95
N PHE A 90 12.27 -41.03 0.79
CA PHE A 90 11.74 -42.23 0.12
C PHE A 90 11.97 -43.50 0.96
N SER A 91 10.98 -44.39 0.99
CA SER A 91 11.12 -45.74 1.55
C SER A 91 11.57 -46.75 0.48
N GLU A 92 12.06 -47.92 0.89
CA GLU A 92 12.40 -49.03 -0.02
C GLU A 92 11.27 -49.40 -1.00
N ASP A 93 10.00 -49.26 -0.60
CA ASP A 93 8.86 -49.52 -1.48
C ASP A 93 8.62 -48.40 -2.51
N ASP A 94 8.97 -47.16 -2.17
CA ASP A 94 8.95 -46.01 -3.08
C ASP A 94 10.05 -46.13 -4.16
N LEU A 95 11.18 -46.77 -3.83
CA LEU A 95 12.32 -47.01 -4.72
C LEU A 95 12.13 -48.25 -5.63
N SER A 96 11.09 -49.05 -5.42
CA SER A 96 10.89 -50.32 -6.13
C SER A 96 10.51 -50.17 -7.61
N LEU A 97 11.24 -50.89 -8.47
CA LEU A 97 11.06 -50.92 -9.92
C LEU A 97 9.99 -51.90 -10.43
N VAL A 98 9.11 -52.44 -9.57
CA VAL A 98 8.09 -53.43 -10.00
C VAL A 98 7.13 -52.85 -11.06
N ASN A 99 6.82 -51.56 -10.99
CA ASN A 99 6.04 -50.83 -12.00
C ASN A 99 6.90 -50.20 -13.12
N LYS A 100 8.23 -50.40 -13.11
CA LYS A 100 9.20 -49.77 -14.03
C LYS A 100 9.04 -48.25 -14.07
N ALA A 101 9.01 -47.67 -15.27
CA ALA A 101 8.84 -46.24 -15.48
C ALA A 101 7.36 -45.85 -15.40
N TRP A 102 7.07 -44.79 -14.65
CA TRP A 102 5.72 -44.25 -14.50
C TRP A 102 5.78 -42.79 -14.06
N GLU A 103 4.72 -42.06 -14.34
CA GLU A 103 4.43 -40.75 -13.77
C GLU A 103 2.99 -40.75 -13.24
N LYS A 104 2.71 -39.91 -12.24
CA LYS A 104 1.40 -39.75 -11.63
C LYS A 104 1.26 -38.35 -11.06
N TYR A 105 0.22 -37.65 -11.50
CA TYR A 105 -0.16 -36.36 -10.98
C TYR A 105 -1.28 -36.51 -9.96
N GLY A 106 -1.18 -35.79 -8.84
CA GLY A 106 -2.27 -35.65 -7.90
C GLY A 106 -3.43 -34.86 -8.52
N ASP A 107 -4.64 -35.09 -8.03
CA ASP A 107 -5.78 -34.29 -8.44
C ASP A 107 -5.59 -32.81 -8.01
N LEU A 108 -6.22 -31.90 -8.73
CA LEU A 108 -6.26 -30.51 -8.31
C LEU A 108 -6.99 -30.42 -6.96
N ASP A 109 -6.54 -29.52 -6.08
CA ASP A 109 -7.20 -29.32 -4.80
C ASP A 109 -8.50 -28.50 -4.93
N GLN A 110 -9.16 -28.24 -3.79
CA GLN A 110 -10.41 -27.49 -3.73
C GLN A 110 -10.33 -26.03 -4.26
N LEU A 111 -9.12 -25.49 -4.47
CA LEU A 111 -8.87 -24.18 -5.07
C LEU A 111 -8.38 -24.30 -6.53
N ASN A 112 -8.46 -25.50 -7.12
CA ASN A 112 -7.91 -25.87 -8.43
C ASN A 112 -6.37 -25.78 -8.53
N ARG A 113 -5.65 -25.83 -7.40
CA ARG A 113 -4.18 -25.80 -7.38
C ARG A 113 -3.62 -27.17 -7.75
N ALA A 114 -2.53 -27.21 -8.52
CA ALA A 114 -1.78 -28.44 -8.76
C ALA A 114 -1.17 -28.94 -7.44
N THR A 115 -1.12 -30.27 -7.27
CA THR A 115 -0.63 -30.93 -6.05
C THR A 115 0.65 -31.73 -6.34
N SER A 116 0.86 -32.90 -5.73
CA SER A 116 2.09 -33.70 -5.91
C SER A 116 2.20 -34.26 -7.33
N ALA A 117 3.36 -34.10 -7.96
CA ALA A 117 3.76 -34.78 -9.19
C ALA A 117 4.84 -35.83 -8.87
N GLU A 118 4.53 -37.09 -9.13
CA GLU A 118 5.31 -38.23 -8.69
C GLU A 118 5.75 -39.07 -9.89
N ALA A 119 7.01 -39.50 -9.94
CA ALA A 119 7.49 -40.38 -11.00
C ALA A 119 8.58 -41.35 -10.55
N MET A 120 8.69 -42.43 -11.32
CA MET A 120 9.89 -43.23 -11.48
C MET A 120 10.41 -42.97 -12.90
N LEU A 121 11.26 -41.95 -13.03
CA LEU A 121 11.75 -41.46 -14.32
C LEU A 121 12.69 -42.46 -14.98
N ASN A 122 12.64 -42.54 -16.30
CA ASN A 122 13.48 -43.39 -17.13
C ASN A 122 13.54 -42.82 -18.56
N LYS A 123 14.59 -43.17 -19.32
CA LYS A 123 14.73 -42.80 -20.74
C LYS A 123 13.53 -43.17 -21.63
N SER A 124 12.70 -44.15 -21.22
CA SER A 124 11.46 -44.53 -21.93
C SER A 124 10.26 -43.59 -21.74
N LEU A 125 10.30 -42.67 -20.76
CA LEU A 125 9.31 -41.59 -20.64
C LEU A 125 9.75 -40.32 -21.40
N MET A 126 11.04 -40.16 -21.68
CA MET A 126 11.56 -38.96 -22.33
C MET A 126 10.93 -38.74 -23.72
N PRO A 127 10.63 -37.48 -24.11
CA PRO A 127 9.91 -37.19 -25.34
C PRO A 127 10.69 -37.56 -26.59
N THR A 128 9.99 -38.16 -27.56
CA THR A 128 10.50 -38.38 -28.93
C THR A 128 10.08 -37.28 -29.91
N ALA A 129 9.20 -36.37 -29.48
CA ALA A 129 8.64 -35.28 -30.27
C ALA A 129 9.13 -33.91 -29.78
N LYS A 130 8.78 -32.84 -30.50
CA LYS A 130 8.93 -31.47 -30.02
C LYS A 130 7.78 -31.12 -29.07
N ARG A 131 8.08 -30.31 -28.03
CA ARG A 131 7.09 -29.76 -27.10
C ARG A 131 6.02 -28.97 -27.86
N GLY A 132 4.76 -29.18 -27.50
CA GLY A 132 3.64 -28.44 -28.06
C GLY A 132 3.48 -27.06 -27.44
N ASP A 133 2.44 -26.34 -27.86
CA ASP A 133 1.96 -25.18 -27.11
C ASP A 133 1.29 -25.64 -25.81
N ILE A 134 1.41 -24.81 -24.77
CA ILE A 134 0.76 -24.99 -23.47
C ILE A 134 0.00 -23.72 -23.03
N SER A 135 -0.17 -22.74 -23.93
CA SER A 135 -0.71 -21.40 -23.63
C SER A 135 -2.12 -21.41 -23.04
N ASN A 136 -2.92 -22.45 -23.33
CA ASN A 136 -4.28 -22.63 -22.83
C ASN A 136 -4.34 -22.85 -21.31
N VAL A 137 -3.30 -23.42 -20.71
CA VAL A 137 -3.25 -23.65 -19.25
C VAL A 137 -2.97 -22.34 -18.55
N LYS A 138 -3.79 -21.97 -17.58
CA LYS A 138 -3.58 -20.79 -16.73
C LYS A 138 -3.73 -21.24 -15.29
N PRO A 139 -2.64 -21.67 -14.63
CA PRO A 139 -2.71 -22.16 -13.26
C PRO A 139 -3.25 -21.11 -12.29
N THR A 140 -3.51 -21.52 -11.06
CA THR A 140 -3.85 -20.58 -9.98
C THR A 140 -2.78 -19.50 -9.84
N GLY A 141 -3.19 -18.27 -9.51
CA GLY A 141 -2.29 -17.13 -9.40
C GLY A 141 -1.81 -16.51 -10.72
N TRP A 142 -2.37 -16.87 -11.88
CA TRP A 142 -1.86 -16.42 -13.19
C TRP A 142 -2.16 -14.93 -13.52
N HIS A 143 -1.38 -14.02 -12.93
CA HIS A 143 -1.38 -12.58 -13.23
C HIS A 143 -0.06 -12.15 -13.90
N ASN A 144 0.22 -12.73 -15.07
CA ASN A 144 1.49 -12.52 -15.75
C ASN A 144 1.63 -11.08 -16.29
N LYS A 145 2.83 -10.51 -16.12
CA LYS A 145 3.20 -9.16 -16.58
C LYS A 145 4.57 -9.17 -17.25
N LYS A 146 4.83 -8.19 -18.10
CA LYS A 146 6.17 -7.96 -18.67
C LYS A 146 7.08 -7.32 -17.62
N ILE A 147 8.33 -7.77 -17.55
CA ILE A 147 9.43 -7.23 -16.75
C ILE A 147 10.66 -7.04 -17.66
N ASP A 148 11.71 -6.39 -17.19
CA ASP A 148 12.87 -5.99 -18.00
C ASP A 148 13.51 -7.15 -18.79
N LYS A 149 13.55 -8.35 -18.19
CA LYS A 149 14.13 -9.57 -18.77
C LYS A 149 13.11 -10.51 -19.45
N GLY A 150 11.85 -10.10 -19.65
CA GLY A 150 10.84 -10.91 -20.32
C GLY A 150 9.47 -10.86 -19.67
N TYR A 151 8.90 -12.01 -19.35
CA TYR A 151 7.64 -12.13 -18.59
C TYR A 151 7.93 -12.65 -17.19
N LEU A 152 7.17 -12.18 -16.19
CA LEU A 152 7.34 -12.55 -14.80
C LEU A 152 7.09 -14.04 -14.58
N TYR A 153 5.98 -14.57 -15.10
CA TYR A 153 5.57 -15.94 -14.85
C TYR A 153 5.74 -16.85 -16.06
N ASN A 154 6.23 -18.05 -15.77
CA ASN A 154 6.17 -19.22 -16.64
C ASN A 154 5.09 -20.18 -16.15
N ARG A 155 4.51 -20.92 -17.09
CA ARG A 155 3.75 -22.14 -16.78
C ARG A 155 4.80 -23.20 -16.46
N SER A 156 5.17 -23.26 -15.18
CA SER A 156 6.31 -24.05 -14.72
C SER A 156 5.85 -25.49 -14.55
N HIS A 157 6.53 -26.41 -15.23
CA HIS A 157 6.31 -27.84 -15.13
C HIS A 157 6.77 -28.35 -13.75
N LEU A 158 6.04 -29.29 -13.16
CA LEU A 158 6.47 -30.00 -11.94
C LEU A 158 7.37 -31.19 -12.30
N ILE A 159 6.97 -31.95 -13.31
CA ILE A 159 7.83 -32.86 -14.06
C ILE A 159 8.04 -32.24 -15.43
N GLY A 160 9.25 -31.73 -15.69
CA GLY A 160 9.64 -31.09 -16.94
C GLY A 160 9.39 -31.95 -18.18
N TYR A 161 8.94 -31.32 -19.26
CA TYR A 161 8.71 -31.97 -20.55
C TYR A 161 9.90 -32.83 -21.02
N ALA A 162 11.14 -32.40 -20.76
CA ALA A 162 12.34 -33.15 -21.14
C ALA A 162 12.50 -34.50 -20.41
N LEU A 163 11.81 -34.70 -19.28
CA LEU A 163 11.89 -35.89 -18.44
C LEU A 163 10.77 -36.92 -18.72
N SER A 164 9.55 -36.47 -19.07
CA SER A 164 8.40 -37.36 -19.32
C SER A 164 7.55 -37.08 -20.56
N GLY A 165 7.82 -36.00 -21.30
CA GLY A 165 7.04 -35.62 -22.48
C GLY A 165 5.62 -35.08 -22.20
N GLU A 166 5.19 -35.02 -20.94
CA GLU A 166 3.91 -34.42 -20.55
C GLU A 166 3.89 -32.91 -20.87
N ASN A 167 2.79 -32.43 -21.46
CA ASN A 167 2.74 -31.12 -22.12
C ASN A 167 1.83 -30.13 -21.37
N ASP A 168 0.55 -30.01 -21.72
CA ASP A 168 -0.41 -29.02 -21.19
C ASP A 168 -1.34 -29.58 -20.09
N ASN A 169 -0.85 -30.55 -19.32
CA ASN A 169 -1.59 -31.12 -18.20
C ASN A 169 -1.70 -30.12 -17.03
N TRP A 170 -2.93 -29.70 -16.72
CA TRP A 170 -3.26 -28.78 -15.62
C TRP A 170 -2.76 -29.24 -14.25
N LYS A 171 -2.58 -30.55 -14.03
CA LYS A 171 -2.06 -31.12 -12.78
C LYS A 171 -0.53 -31.12 -12.70
N ASN A 172 0.16 -30.75 -13.78
CA ASN A 172 1.63 -30.69 -13.89
C ASN A 172 2.15 -29.25 -14.07
N LEU A 173 1.29 -28.23 -14.01
CA LEU A 173 1.65 -26.84 -14.32
C LEU A 173 1.24 -25.89 -13.20
N ILE A 174 2.20 -25.10 -12.71
CA ILE A 174 1.98 -24.01 -11.74
C ILE A 174 2.39 -22.65 -12.30
N THR A 175 1.89 -21.59 -11.68
CA THR A 175 2.42 -20.23 -11.87
C THR A 175 3.74 -20.14 -11.10
N GLY A 176 4.86 -20.23 -11.82
CA GLY A 176 6.20 -20.05 -11.26
C GLY A 176 6.88 -18.84 -11.87
N THR A 177 7.72 -18.14 -11.11
CA THR A 177 8.52 -17.03 -11.66
C THR A 177 9.49 -17.53 -12.73
N ALA A 178 9.93 -16.63 -13.61
CA ALA A 178 10.97 -16.93 -14.59
C ALA A 178 12.23 -17.48 -13.89
N GLN A 179 12.62 -16.87 -12.77
CA GLN A 179 13.77 -17.25 -11.94
C GLN A 179 13.62 -18.61 -11.22
N LEU A 180 12.42 -18.93 -10.69
CA LEU A 180 12.13 -20.27 -10.17
C LEU A 180 12.28 -21.34 -11.27
N ASN A 181 11.69 -21.08 -12.44
CA ASN A 181 11.72 -22.00 -13.57
C ASN A 181 13.15 -22.16 -14.14
N ASN A 182 13.92 -21.08 -14.20
CA ASN A 182 15.28 -21.06 -14.76
C ASN A 182 16.09 -19.92 -14.10
N PRO A 183 17.18 -20.20 -13.38
CA PRO A 183 17.95 -21.46 -13.41
C PRO A 183 17.55 -22.52 -12.38
N GLU A 184 16.74 -22.19 -11.36
CA GLU A 184 16.70 -22.98 -10.14
C GLU A 184 16.09 -24.38 -10.29
N MET A 185 14.91 -24.52 -10.92
CA MET A 185 14.36 -25.82 -11.32
C MET A 185 15.24 -26.48 -12.39
N LEU A 186 15.56 -25.74 -13.44
CA LEU A 186 16.15 -26.27 -14.68
C LEU A 186 17.47 -27.02 -14.45
N ARG A 187 18.35 -26.56 -13.55
CA ARG A 187 19.63 -27.26 -13.29
C ARG A 187 19.41 -28.70 -12.82
N HIS A 188 18.48 -28.90 -11.88
CA HIS A 188 18.18 -30.21 -11.30
C HIS A 188 17.51 -31.13 -12.34
N GLU A 189 16.65 -30.57 -13.19
CA GLU A 189 16.06 -31.30 -14.31
C GLU A 189 17.11 -31.74 -15.34
N MET A 190 18.12 -30.91 -15.63
CA MET A 190 19.18 -31.26 -16.58
C MET A 190 20.13 -32.33 -16.03
N ASP A 191 20.51 -32.26 -14.75
CA ASP A 191 21.33 -33.31 -14.11
C ASP A 191 20.62 -34.68 -14.17
N ILE A 192 19.32 -34.71 -13.85
CA ILE A 192 18.48 -35.91 -13.97
C ILE A 192 18.40 -36.38 -15.43
N LYS A 193 18.10 -35.48 -16.37
CA LYS A 193 18.00 -35.79 -17.80
C LYS A 193 19.29 -36.46 -18.30
N ASP A 194 20.44 -35.87 -18.01
CA ASP A 194 21.74 -36.36 -18.47
C ASP A 194 22.11 -37.69 -17.79
N TYR A 195 21.70 -37.91 -16.54
CA TYR A 195 21.78 -39.23 -15.90
C TYR A 195 20.93 -40.29 -16.62
N LEU A 196 19.68 -39.97 -16.98
CA LEU A 196 18.77 -40.90 -17.66
C LEU A 196 19.22 -41.21 -19.10
N GLU A 197 19.82 -40.25 -19.80
CA GLU A 197 20.29 -40.45 -21.18
C GLU A 197 21.46 -41.42 -21.29
N LYS A 198 22.35 -41.47 -20.28
CA LYS A 198 23.54 -42.35 -20.25
C LYS A 198 23.20 -43.83 -20.41
N ASN A 199 22.09 -44.31 -19.86
CA ASN A 199 21.71 -45.72 -19.94
C ASN A 199 20.19 -45.94 -19.81
N LYS A 200 19.60 -46.73 -20.72
CA LYS A 200 18.18 -47.11 -20.68
C LYS A 200 17.74 -47.84 -19.40
N ASN A 201 18.69 -48.37 -18.63
CA ASN A 201 18.44 -49.05 -17.35
C ASN A 201 18.57 -48.13 -16.12
N ASN A 202 18.87 -46.85 -16.31
CA ASN A 202 18.90 -45.84 -15.24
C ASN A 202 17.49 -45.42 -14.88
N TYR A 203 17.24 -45.28 -13.57
CA TYR A 203 15.94 -44.86 -13.03
C TYR A 203 16.19 -43.86 -11.91
N VAL A 204 15.32 -42.85 -11.82
CA VAL A 204 15.30 -41.86 -10.73
C VAL A 204 13.90 -41.80 -10.14
N ARG A 205 13.76 -42.09 -8.85
CA ARG A 205 12.53 -41.76 -8.11
C ARG A 205 12.51 -40.24 -7.92
N TYR A 206 11.46 -39.60 -8.42
CA TYR A 206 11.33 -38.15 -8.48
C TYR A 206 9.98 -37.69 -7.93
N SER A 207 9.99 -36.68 -7.08
CA SER A 207 8.81 -36.14 -6.37
C SER A 207 8.89 -34.63 -6.39
N VAL A 208 7.85 -33.96 -6.88
CA VAL A 208 7.76 -32.49 -6.88
C VAL A 208 6.40 -32.07 -6.34
N THR A 209 6.40 -31.27 -5.27
CA THR A 209 5.16 -30.75 -4.68
C THR A 209 5.23 -29.23 -4.56
N PRO A 210 4.27 -28.47 -5.15
CA PRO A 210 4.12 -27.04 -4.89
C PRO A 210 3.71 -26.82 -3.44
N VAL A 211 4.31 -25.80 -2.81
CA VAL A 211 4.04 -25.45 -1.41
C VAL A 211 3.25 -24.15 -1.36
N PHE A 212 2.04 -24.20 -0.79
CA PHE A 212 1.16 -23.03 -0.60
C PHE A 212 0.94 -22.78 0.89
N ARG A 213 0.80 -21.51 1.31
CA ARG A 213 0.43 -21.16 2.68
C ARG A 213 -1.09 -20.91 2.74
N GLY A 214 -1.81 -21.78 3.46
CA GLY A 214 -3.27 -21.69 3.56
C GLY A 214 -3.95 -21.71 2.18
N ASP A 215 -4.78 -20.69 1.92
CA ASP A 215 -5.58 -20.56 0.69
C ASP A 215 -4.89 -19.74 -0.43
N GLU A 216 -3.58 -19.49 -0.32
CA GLU A 216 -2.80 -18.79 -1.36
C GLU A 216 -2.90 -19.47 -2.73
N LEU A 217 -3.14 -18.69 -3.78
CA LEU A 217 -3.27 -19.19 -5.15
C LEU A 217 -1.93 -19.30 -5.90
N LEU A 218 -0.90 -18.58 -5.45
CA LEU A 218 0.47 -18.69 -5.96
C LEU A 218 1.31 -19.49 -4.95
N ALA A 219 2.06 -20.49 -5.42
CA ALA A 219 2.93 -21.28 -4.56
C ALA A 219 4.07 -20.41 -3.99
N ARG A 220 4.40 -20.60 -2.70
CA ARG A 220 5.58 -20.01 -2.04
C ARG A 220 6.89 -20.59 -2.57
N GLY A 221 6.82 -21.80 -3.11
CA GLY A 221 7.96 -22.52 -3.68
C GLY A 221 7.56 -23.94 -4.10
N VAL A 222 8.57 -24.74 -4.44
CA VAL A 222 8.42 -26.16 -4.79
C VAL A 222 9.41 -27.00 -3.98
N HIS A 223 8.93 -28.10 -3.40
CA HIS A 223 9.74 -29.10 -2.73
C HIS A 223 10.03 -30.22 -3.73
N ILE A 224 11.31 -30.50 -3.96
CA ILE A 224 11.83 -31.44 -4.97
C ILE A 224 12.70 -32.49 -4.28
N MET A 225 12.40 -33.76 -4.52
CA MET A 225 13.24 -34.89 -4.12
C MET A 225 13.58 -35.76 -5.34
N ALA A 226 14.85 -36.16 -5.44
CA ALA A 226 15.32 -37.09 -6.46
C ALA A 226 16.27 -38.13 -5.87
N GLN A 227 16.15 -39.39 -6.30
CA GLN A 227 17.09 -40.45 -5.96
C GLN A 227 17.26 -41.45 -7.11
N SER A 228 18.49 -41.66 -7.58
CA SER A 228 18.85 -42.74 -8.50
C SER A 228 18.75 -44.12 -7.83
N ILE A 229 18.26 -45.13 -8.55
CA ILE A 229 17.91 -46.44 -7.94
C ILE A 229 19.09 -47.42 -7.86
N LYS A 230 20.14 -47.24 -8.69
CA LYS A 230 21.26 -48.20 -8.82
C LYS A 230 22.65 -47.56 -8.66
N SER A 231 22.66 -46.31 -8.23
CA SER A 231 23.86 -45.50 -7.95
C SER A 231 23.43 -44.30 -7.09
N ASP A 232 24.39 -43.60 -6.52
CA ASP A 232 24.18 -42.34 -5.78
C ASP A 232 24.44 -41.09 -6.65
N ASP A 233 24.45 -41.24 -7.99
CA ASP A 233 24.76 -40.16 -8.94
C ASP A 233 23.75 -39.01 -8.90
N ILE A 234 22.50 -39.29 -8.52
CA ILE A 234 21.42 -38.33 -8.31
C ILE A 234 20.85 -38.57 -6.92
N LYS A 235 21.10 -37.65 -5.99
CA LYS A 235 20.49 -37.69 -4.66
C LYS A 235 20.39 -36.28 -4.09
N PHE A 236 19.17 -35.75 -4.00
CA PHE A 236 18.94 -34.44 -3.41
C PHE A 236 17.52 -34.29 -2.85
N ASN A 237 17.38 -33.41 -1.86
CA ASN A 237 16.13 -32.97 -1.29
C ASN A 237 16.20 -31.47 -1.03
N VAL A 238 15.43 -30.69 -1.79
CA VAL A 238 15.52 -29.22 -1.80
C VAL A 238 14.15 -28.56 -1.84
N TYR A 239 14.08 -27.37 -1.27
CA TYR A 239 12.95 -26.45 -1.44
C TYR A 239 13.42 -25.20 -2.17
N ILE A 240 12.71 -24.82 -3.24
CA ILE A 240 13.04 -23.67 -4.08
C ILE A 240 11.96 -22.61 -3.96
N PHE A 241 12.30 -21.43 -3.45
CA PHE A 241 11.38 -20.30 -3.31
C PHE A 241 10.93 -19.77 -4.67
N ASN A 242 9.63 -19.47 -4.79
CA ASN A 242 9.00 -18.88 -5.96
C ASN A 242 9.14 -17.36 -5.96
N VAL A 243 10.39 -16.87 -6.07
CA VAL A 243 10.74 -15.44 -6.01
C VAL A 243 11.28 -14.93 -7.34
N GLN A 244 11.28 -13.60 -7.52
CA GLN A 244 11.87 -12.92 -8.67
C GLN A 244 12.57 -11.65 -8.20
N ASP A 245 13.82 -11.46 -8.59
CA ASP A 245 14.60 -10.26 -8.29
C ASP A 245 13.86 -8.97 -8.69
N ASP A 246 13.93 -7.96 -7.82
CA ASP A 246 13.25 -6.66 -7.96
C ASP A 246 11.71 -6.72 -8.15
N VAL A 247 11.05 -7.82 -7.77
CA VAL A 247 9.59 -7.97 -7.78
C VAL A 247 9.05 -8.44 -6.43
N THR A 248 8.05 -7.72 -5.91
CA THR A 248 7.21 -8.14 -4.79
C THR A 248 5.99 -8.88 -5.32
N LEU A 249 5.77 -10.10 -4.81
CA LEU A 249 4.67 -10.99 -5.20
C LEU A 249 3.59 -10.99 -4.11
N ASN A 250 2.32 -10.90 -4.52
CA ASN A 250 1.19 -11.21 -3.66
C ASN A 250 0.87 -12.70 -3.82
N TYR A 251 1.23 -13.52 -2.84
CA TYR A 251 0.97 -14.96 -2.93
C TYR A 251 -0.51 -15.33 -2.84
N SER A 252 -1.36 -14.45 -2.29
CA SER A 252 -2.80 -14.69 -2.16
C SER A 252 -3.49 -14.87 -3.51
N ASP A 253 -3.15 -14.04 -4.50
CA ASP A 253 -3.81 -14.01 -5.81
C ASP A 253 -2.84 -14.08 -7.00
N GLY A 254 -1.53 -14.01 -6.76
CA GLY A 254 -0.49 -14.01 -7.79
C GLY A 254 -0.23 -12.65 -8.46
N THR A 255 -0.87 -11.56 -8.04
CA THR A 255 -0.54 -10.20 -8.49
C THR A 255 0.86 -9.78 -8.04
N SER A 256 1.44 -8.74 -8.66
CA SER A 256 2.83 -8.36 -8.40
C SER A 256 3.14 -6.90 -8.72
N GLN A 257 4.08 -6.35 -7.94
CA GLN A 257 4.61 -5.00 -8.08
C GLN A 257 6.14 -5.08 -8.23
N THR A 258 6.67 -4.49 -9.29
CA THR A 258 8.11 -4.28 -9.45
C THR A 258 8.58 -3.20 -8.48
N LYS A 259 9.87 -3.25 -8.12
CA LYS A 259 10.54 -2.20 -7.35
C LYS A 259 10.38 -0.81 -7.96
N ASN A 260 10.39 -0.71 -9.29
CA ASN A 260 10.18 0.56 -10.01
C ASN A 260 8.75 1.09 -9.86
N GLU A 261 7.73 0.21 -9.89
CA GLU A 261 6.33 0.59 -9.61
C GLU A 261 6.16 1.01 -8.14
N LEU A 262 6.75 0.29 -7.19
CA LEU A 262 6.74 0.64 -5.76
C LEU A 262 7.36 2.02 -5.51
N LEU A 263 8.55 2.27 -6.06
CA LEU A 263 9.22 3.57 -5.97
C LEU A 263 8.41 4.70 -6.65
N ALA A 264 7.67 4.40 -7.71
CA ALA A 264 6.81 5.37 -8.38
C ALA A 264 5.54 5.68 -7.59
N ILE A 265 4.98 4.71 -6.86
CA ILE A 265 3.86 4.92 -5.91
C ILE A 265 4.34 5.82 -4.77
N GLN A 266 5.46 5.47 -4.12
CA GLN A 266 6.03 6.24 -3.01
C GLN A 266 6.30 7.70 -3.38
N ARG A 267 6.92 7.97 -4.55
CA ARG A 267 7.14 9.35 -5.03
C ARG A 267 5.83 10.13 -5.20
N LYS A 268 4.78 9.52 -5.76
CA LYS A 268 3.47 10.18 -5.93
C LYS A 268 2.80 10.49 -4.60
N GLU A 269 2.94 9.62 -3.60
CA GLU A 269 2.42 9.85 -2.26
C GLU A 269 3.16 10.99 -1.55
N GLU A 270 4.49 11.06 -1.72
CA GLU A 270 5.33 12.14 -1.20
C GLU A 270 5.06 13.48 -1.90
N GLU A 271 4.94 13.50 -3.23
CA GLU A 271 4.53 14.66 -4.03
C GLU A 271 3.15 15.18 -3.58
N LYS A 272 2.18 14.29 -3.38
CA LYS A 272 0.84 14.64 -2.88
C LYS A 272 0.92 15.26 -1.48
N LYS A 273 1.66 14.65 -0.55
CA LYS A 273 1.86 15.15 0.81
C LYS A 273 2.52 16.53 0.81
N ASN A 274 3.50 16.76 -0.05
CA ASN A 274 4.17 18.05 -0.20
C ASN A 274 3.24 19.11 -0.81
N ALA A 275 2.39 18.74 -1.77
CA ALA A 275 1.35 19.62 -2.31
C ALA A 275 0.31 20.00 -1.26
N GLU A 276 -0.13 19.07 -0.41
CA GLU A 276 -1.04 19.33 0.71
C GLU A 276 -0.41 20.27 1.76
N ILE A 277 0.86 20.08 2.11
CA ILE A 277 1.59 20.99 3.01
C ILE A 277 1.67 22.40 2.41
N LYS A 278 2.06 22.52 1.14
CA LYS A 278 2.15 23.81 0.44
C LYS A 278 0.78 24.51 0.35
N ALA A 279 -0.29 23.76 0.11
CA ALA A 279 -1.65 24.30 0.09
C ALA A 279 -2.09 24.82 1.48
N ARG A 280 -1.78 24.09 2.57
CA ARG A 280 -2.05 24.53 3.95
C ARG A 280 -1.26 25.79 4.31
N GLN A 281 0.03 25.84 3.96
CA GLN A 281 0.87 27.03 4.19
C GLN A 281 0.35 28.25 3.42
N ALA A 282 -0.02 28.09 2.14
CA ALA A 282 -0.61 29.17 1.35
C ALA A 282 -1.99 29.63 1.87
N ALA A 283 -2.78 28.73 2.46
CA ALA A 283 -4.04 29.08 3.12
C ALA A 283 -3.79 29.88 4.42
N GLN A 284 -2.86 29.43 5.26
CA GLN A 284 -2.44 30.13 6.48
C GLN A 284 -1.89 31.53 6.19
N GLN A 285 -1.04 31.67 5.17
CA GLN A 285 -0.52 32.97 4.73
C GLN A 285 -1.64 33.92 4.29
N LYS A 286 -2.61 33.44 3.49
CA LYS A 286 -3.77 34.26 3.09
C LYS A 286 -4.68 34.65 4.26
N GLU A 287 -4.83 33.78 5.25
CA GLU A 287 -5.60 34.07 6.46
C GLU A 287 -4.88 35.11 7.34
N GLU A 288 -3.55 35.03 7.45
CA GLU A 288 -2.71 36.01 8.13
C GLU A 288 -2.70 37.36 7.40
N GLU A 289 -2.56 37.38 6.07
CA GLU A 289 -2.69 38.58 5.24
C GLU A 289 -4.06 39.26 5.42
N LYS A 290 -5.15 38.48 5.39
CA LYS A 290 -6.51 38.98 5.63
C LYS A 290 -6.66 39.57 7.04
N ARG A 291 -6.17 38.86 8.06
CA ARG A 291 -6.18 39.33 9.46
C ARG A 291 -5.39 40.63 9.62
N ASN A 292 -4.23 40.74 9.00
CA ASN A 292 -3.40 41.95 9.02
C ASN A 292 -4.08 43.13 8.30
N ALA A 293 -4.78 42.86 7.19
CA ALA A 293 -5.59 43.87 6.50
C ALA A 293 -6.80 44.33 7.34
N GLU A 294 -7.49 43.40 8.02
CA GLU A 294 -8.59 43.71 8.96
C GLU A 294 -8.12 44.56 10.14
N ILE A 295 -6.98 44.22 10.76
CA ILE A 295 -6.36 45.01 11.84
C ILE A 295 -6.03 46.43 11.35
N LYS A 296 -5.42 46.57 10.16
CA LYS A 296 -5.09 47.88 9.58
C LYS A 296 -6.35 48.71 9.29
N ALA A 297 -7.41 48.10 8.77
CA ALA A 297 -8.68 48.78 8.52
C ALA A 297 -9.35 49.25 9.83
N GLN A 298 -9.32 48.43 10.89
CA GLN A 298 -9.82 48.81 12.22
C GLN A 298 -9.04 49.98 12.82
N GLN A 299 -7.71 49.96 12.72
CA GLN A 299 -6.86 51.08 13.18
C GLN A 299 -7.19 52.38 12.43
N GLN A 300 -7.33 52.31 11.11
CA GLN A 300 -7.67 53.49 10.30
C GLN A 300 -9.09 54.01 10.57
N ALA A 301 -10.05 53.13 10.86
CA ALA A 301 -11.39 53.53 11.27
C ALA A 301 -11.39 54.22 12.65
N GLN A 302 -10.64 53.70 13.63
CA GLN A 302 -10.47 54.34 14.94
C GLN A 302 -9.80 55.71 14.83
N GLU A 303 -8.80 55.87 13.98
CA GLU A 303 -8.13 57.15 13.79
C GLU A 303 -9.04 58.18 13.11
N ASN A 304 -9.81 57.80 12.10
CA ASN A 304 -10.82 58.67 11.51
C ASN A 304 -11.87 59.12 12.55
N GLN A 305 -12.34 58.21 13.41
CA GLN A 305 -13.25 58.53 14.52
C GLN A 305 -12.63 59.51 15.52
N ARG A 306 -11.33 59.39 15.83
CA ARG A 306 -10.60 60.35 16.70
C ARG A 306 -10.50 61.73 16.07
N ILE A 307 -10.14 61.82 14.80
CA ILE A 307 -10.05 63.09 14.05
C ILE A 307 -11.43 63.77 14.00
N GLU A 308 -12.49 63.00 13.78
CA GLU A 308 -13.86 63.53 13.74
C GLU A 308 -14.35 63.98 15.12
N ALA A 309 -14.05 63.22 16.19
CA ALA A 309 -14.30 63.64 17.56
C ALA A 309 -13.51 64.90 17.96
N GLN A 310 -12.26 65.05 17.51
CA GLN A 310 -11.48 66.28 17.69
C GLN A 310 -12.14 67.47 16.99
N LYS A 311 -12.51 67.33 15.71
CA LYS A 311 -13.23 68.38 14.97
C LYS A 311 -14.55 68.78 15.64
N GLN A 312 -15.29 67.82 16.20
CA GLN A 312 -16.51 68.11 16.95
C GLN A 312 -16.22 68.86 18.26
N ALA A 313 -15.14 68.52 18.96
CA ALA A 313 -14.69 69.25 20.15
C ALA A 313 -14.22 70.69 19.82
N GLU A 314 -13.49 70.88 18.73
CA GLU A 314 -13.08 72.21 18.21
C GLU A 314 -14.29 73.04 17.74
N ALA A 315 -15.28 72.41 17.11
CA ALA A 315 -16.56 73.03 16.75
C ALA A 315 -17.35 73.45 17.99
N ALA A 316 -17.33 72.65 19.06
CA ALA A 316 -17.95 72.98 20.35
C ALA A 316 -17.22 74.14 21.07
N GLN A 317 -15.88 74.18 21.01
CA GLN A 317 -15.09 75.31 21.54
C GLN A 317 -15.29 76.60 20.73
N SER A 318 -15.44 76.51 19.40
CA SER A 318 -15.69 77.68 18.56
C SER A 318 -17.14 78.18 18.63
N THR A 319 -18.13 77.32 18.93
CA THR A 319 -19.49 77.78 19.30
C THR A 319 -19.55 78.35 20.71
N ALA A 320 -18.75 77.86 21.67
CA ALA A 320 -18.58 78.50 22.98
C ALA A 320 -17.96 79.91 22.84
N ASN A 321 -16.95 80.09 21.98
CA ASN A 321 -16.40 81.41 21.65
C ASN A 321 -17.35 82.27 20.79
N GLY A 322 -18.21 81.64 19.98
CA GLY A 322 -19.23 82.31 19.18
C GLY A 322 -20.36 82.96 19.99
N GLN A 323 -20.46 82.64 21.28
CA GLN A 323 -21.45 83.20 22.19
C GLN A 323 -20.85 84.18 23.22
N GLN A 324 -19.67 84.76 22.92
CA GLN A 324 -19.10 85.88 23.67
C GLN A 324 -18.57 86.99 22.74
N ASN A 325 -19.41 87.46 21.82
CA ASN A 325 -19.23 88.79 21.22
C ASN A 325 -20.22 89.79 21.86
N SER A 326 -19.84 90.26 23.04
CA SER A 326 -20.44 91.42 23.72
C SER A 326 -19.30 92.07 24.50
N PRO A 327 -19.06 93.39 24.33
CA PRO A 327 -18.06 94.08 25.14
C PRO A 327 -18.60 94.20 26.57
N ALA A 328 -18.33 93.18 27.38
CA ALA A 328 -18.52 93.25 28.82
C ALA A 328 -17.49 94.25 29.36
N ALA A 329 -17.90 95.51 29.51
CA ALA A 329 -17.14 96.50 30.23
C ALA A 329 -16.97 96.00 31.68
N SER A 330 -15.77 95.52 32.01
CA SER A 330 -15.40 95.08 33.35
C SER A 330 -15.13 96.25 34.29
N ASN A 331 -15.88 97.36 34.15
CA ASN A 331 -15.95 98.36 35.18
C ASN A 331 -16.78 97.78 36.33
N GLY A 332 -16.10 97.34 37.39
CA GLY A 332 -16.74 97.17 38.69
C GLY A 332 -17.44 98.47 39.11
N PRO A 333 -18.41 98.40 40.05
CA PRO A 333 -19.24 99.54 40.41
C PRO A 333 -18.39 100.80 40.66
N GLU A 334 -18.70 101.87 39.93
CA GLU A 334 -18.02 103.15 40.09
C GLU A 334 -18.55 103.84 41.35
N TYR A 335 -17.67 104.09 42.30
CA TYR A 335 -17.98 104.78 43.54
C TYR A 335 -17.56 106.24 43.37
N VAL A 336 -18.51 107.10 43.00
CA VAL A 336 -18.29 108.55 42.81
C VAL A 336 -19.32 109.39 43.57
N ASP A 337 -18.92 110.60 43.97
CA ASP A 337 -19.82 111.61 44.53
C ASP A 337 -20.69 112.27 43.44
N ALA A 338 -21.59 113.17 43.85
CA ALA A 338 -22.46 113.92 42.93
C ALA A 338 -21.70 114.85 41.95
N ASN A 339 -20.38 115.02 42.11
CA ASN A 339 -19.51 115.82 41.26
C ASN A 339 -18.55 114.95 40.41
N GLY A 340 -18.62 113.62 40.51
CA GLY A 340 -17.75 112.68 39.79
C GLY A 340 -16.38 112.41 40.42
N ASN A 341 -16.16 112.79 41.68
CA ASN A 341 -14.95 112.48 42.44
C ASN A 341 -15.00 111.05 43.00
N GLY A 342 -13.89 110.31 42.95
CA GLY A 342 -13.81 108.95 43.47
C GLY A 342 -14.03 108.86 44.99
N LEU A 343 -14.78 107.86 45.42
CA LEU A 343 -15.15 107.61 46.83
C LEU A 343 -14.41 106.42 47.46
N ILE A 344 -13.62 105.64 46.73
CA ILE A 344 -12.81 104.58 47.36
C ILE A 344 -11.62 105.21 48.05
N LYS A 345 -11.44 104.95 49.35
CA LYS A 345 -10.34 105.51 50.15
C LYS A 345 -9.13 104.60 50.14
N GLY A 346 -8.01 105.04 49.59
CA GLY A 346 -6.70 104.42 49.79
C GLY A 346 -6.06 104.88 51.10
N SER A 347 -5.62 103.94 51.94
CA SER A 347 -4.88 104.23 53.18
C SER A 347 -3.36 104.23 52.96
N ASN A 348 -2.59 104.96 53.78
CA ASN A 348 -1.12 105.00 53.72
C ASN A 348 -0.43 103.61 53.78
N ASN A 349 -1.14 102.56 54.20
CA ASN A 349 -0.64 101.19 54.28
C ASN A 349 -0.93 100.34 53.02
N GLY A 350 -1.31 100.98 51.90
CA GLY A 350 -1.60 100.28 50.64
C GLY A 350 -2.86 99.41 50.68
N ILE A 351 -3.86 99.81 51.48
CA ILE A 351 -5.16 99.12 51.56
C ILE A 351 -6.26 100.07 51.12
N TYR A 352 -7.12 99.65 50.20
CA TYR A 352 -8.31 100.41 49.81
C TYR A 352 -9.55 100.02 50.62
N HIS A 353 -10.48 100.96 50.77
CA HIS A 353 -11.79 100.73 51.39
C HIS A 353 -12.89 101.32 50.53
N VAL A 354 -13.86 100.49 50.13
CA VAL A 354 -15.06 100.92 49.39
C VAL A 354 -16.13 101.47 50.36
N PRO A 355 -16.97 102.43 49.93
CA PRO A 355 -18.13 102.88 50.70
C PRO A 355 -18.98 101.71 51.25
N GLY A 356 -19.38 101.80 52.52
CA GLY A 356 -20.13 100.73 53.20
C GLY A 356 -19.30 99.54 53.70
N SER A 357 -18.00 99.44 53.37
CA SER A 357 -17.13 98.41 53.94
C SER A 357 -16.79 98.70 55.41
N ARG A 358 -16.55 97.64 56.21
CA ARG A 358 -16.35 97.65 57.68
C ARG A 358 -15.38 98.70 58.24
N TYR A 359 -14.42 99.16 57.44
CA TYR A 359 -13.37 100.08 57.84
C TYR A 359 -13.41 101.44 57.11
N TYR A 360 -14.35 101.65 56.20
CA TYR A 360 -14.44 102.83 55.34
C TYR A 360 -14.49 104.16 56.12
N ASP A 361 -15.33 104.24 57.15
CA ASP A 361 -15.47 105.46 57.98
C ASP A 361 -14.31 105.63 58.98
N LYS A 362 -13.52 104.57 59.21
CA LYS A 362 -12.32 104.62 60.05
C LYS A 362 -11.09 105.13 59.30
N THR A 363 -11.11 105.11 57.96
CA THR A 363 -10.13 105.80 57.13
C THR A 363 -10.48 107.28 57.06
N THR A 364 -9.99 108.05 58.04
CA THR A 364 -10.24 109.50 58.17
C THR A 364 -9.19 110.38 57.48
N ASN A 365 -8.00 109.82 57.18
CA ASN A 365 -6.93 110.49 56.41
C ASN A 365 -6.47 109.60 55.24
N PRO A 366 -7.20 109.59 54.10
CA PRO A 366 -6.84 108.82 52.93
C PRO A 366 -5.64 109.41 52.20
N ALA A 367 -4.75 108.54 51.70
CA ALA A 367 -3.57 108.88 50.92
C ALA A 367 -3.90 109.07 49.42
N ALA A 368 -4.94 108.41 48.94
CA ALA A 368 -5.44 108.48 47.57
C ALA A 368 -6.95 108.21 47.54
N TRP A 369 -7.62 108.62 46.47
CA TRP A 369 -9.02 108.34 46.20
C TRP A 369 -9.18 107.74 44.81
N PHE A 370 -10.03 106.71 44.69
CA PHE A 370 -10.25 105.98 43.44
C PHE A 370 -11.75 105.89 43.12
N LYS A 371 -12.07 105.78 41.83
CA LYS A 371 -13.43 105.63 41.31
C LYS A 371 -13.82 104.16 41.22
N THR A 372 -12.89 103.28 40.84
CA THR A 372 -13.12 101.83 40.76
C THR A 372 -12.12 101.05 41.61
N VAL A 373 -12.50 99.84 42.00
CA VAL A 373 -11.60 98.91 42.71
C VAL A 373 -10.37 98.60 41.87
N GLU A 374 -10.53 98.46 40.56
CA GLU A 374 -9.44 98.18 39.64
C GLU A 374 -8.43 99.34 39.58
N GLU A 375 -8.87 100.60 39.59
CA GLU A 375 -7.98 101.77 39.67
C GLU A 375 -7.13 101.76 40.96
N ALA A 376 -7.73 101.35 42.09
CA ALA A 376 -7.01 101.18 43.35
C ALA A 376 -5.97 100.05 43.28
N GLU A 377 -6.34 98.91 42.68
CA GLU A 377 -5.46 97.74 42.55
C GLU A 377 -4.31 97.97 41.56
N GLN A 378 -4.56 98.66 40.44
CA GLN A 378 -3.52 99.13 39.51
C GLN A 378 -2.59 100.17 40.17
N ALA A 379 -3.10 101.02 41.07
CA ALA A 379 -2.30 101.92 41.90
C ALA A 379 -1.56 101.21 43.06
N GLY A 380 -1.62 99.87 43.14
CA GLY A 380 -0.90 99.06 44.12
C GLY A 380 -1.59 98.89 45.47
N TYR A 381 -2.85 99.32 45.61
CA TYR A 381 -3.63 99.14 46.83
C TYR A 381 -4.37 97.81 46.78
N ARG A 382 -4.29 97.02 47.85
CA ARG A 382 -5.00 95.74 47.96
C ARG A 382 -6.25 95.84 48.81
N ALA A 383 -7.16 94.87 48.66
CA ALA A 383 -8.28 94.69 49.57
C ALA A 383 -7.82 94.50 51.03
N PRO A 384 -8.65 94.89 52.03
CA PRO A 384 -8.43 94.51 53.41
C PRO A 384 -8.56 92.99 53.56
N ARG A 385 -7.72 92.39 54.41
CA ARG A 385 -7.91 90.99 54.81
C ARG A 385 -9.02 90.95 55.86
N ASN A 386 -9.92 89.97 55.77
CA ASN A 386 -11.07 89.79 56.68
C ASN A 386 -10.64 89.56 58.14
#